data_AF-A0A3B1DZP6-F1
#
_entry.id   AF-A0A3B1DZP6-F1
#
_cell.length_a   1.000
_cell.length_b   1.000
_cell.length_c   1.000
_cell.angle_alpha   90.00
_cell.angle_beta   90.00
_cell.angle_gamma   90.00
#
_symmetry.space_group_name_H-M   'P 1'
#
loop_
_entity.id
_entity.type
_entity.pdbx_description
1 polymer ?
#
loop_
_entity_poly.entity_id
_entity_poly.type
_entity_poly.pdbx_seq_one_letter_code
_entity_poly.pdbx_strand_id
1 'polypeptide(L)'
;MFDMRQLFIKRSLIQKYHSKNMEVFVGVPLSQMWTVASYVIGKKLRGVKQYPLVLMLEPLFRCNLSCAGCGKIQHPTEILRKNLTPEQCFHAVDECGAPIVSIP
;
A
#
# COMPACT_ATOMS: atom_id res chain seq x y z
N MET A 1 -1.36 -46.68 7.97
CA MET A 1 -1.29 -46.76 9.44
C MET A 1 -0.50 -45.56 9.96
N PHE A 2 -1.15 -44.41 10.04
CA PHE A 2 -0.69 -43.24 10.79
C PHE A 2 -1.88 -42.78 11.63
N ASP A 3 -1.61 -42.57 12.91
CA ASP A 3 -2.51 -42.74 14.04
C ASP A 3 -3.55 -41.59 14.20
N MET A 4 -4.83 -41.96 14.26
CA MET A 4 -6.02 -41.10 14.38
C MET A 4 -6.29 -40.62 15.83
N ARG A 5 -5.33 -40.76 16.76
CA ARG A 5 -5.50 -40.40 18.19
C ARG A 5 -5.02 -39.00 18.59
N GLN A 6 -4.39 -38.24 17.70
CA GLN A 6 -3.88 -36.87 18.01
C GLN A 6 -4.88 -35.73 17.76
N LEU A 7 -6.15 -36.02 17.41
CA LEU A 7 -7.13 -35.00 17.03
C LEU A 7 -7.78 -34.25 18.21
N PHE A 8 -7.72 -34.77 19.44
CA PHE A 8 -8.50 -34.19 20.56
C PHE A 8 -7.79 -33.07 21.33
N ILE A 9 -6.46 -33.03 21.38
CA ILE A 9 -5.72 -32.00 22.15
C ILE A 9 -5.52 -30.70 21.34
N LYS A 10 -5.57 -30.76 20.01
CA LYS A 10 -5.43 -29.56 19.14
C LYS A 10 -6.64 -28.62 19.17
N ARG A 11 -7.80 -29.04 19.69
CA ARG A 11 -9.06 -28.28 19.58
C ARG A 11 -9.09 -27.01 20.45
N SER A 12 -8.41 -27.00 21.61
CA SER A 12 -8.38 -25.84 22.51
C SER A 12 -7.42 -24.74 22.05
N LEU A 13 -6.31 -25.08 21.37
CA LEU A 13 -5.33 -24.11 20.87
C LEU A 13 -5.79 -23.41 19.58
N ILE A 14 -6.56 -24.10 18.72
CA ILE A 14 -7.12 -23.54 17.48
C ILE A 14 -8.11 -22.39 17.79
N GLN A 15 -8.87 -22.49 18.87
CA GLN A 15 -9.89 -21.49 19.21
C GLN A 15 -9.28 -20.17 19.72
N LYS A 16 -8.11 -20.23 20.38
CA LYS A 16 -7.34 -19.05 20.78
C LYS A 16 -6.64 -18.38 19.59
N TYR A 17 -6.29 -19.16 18.57
CA TYR A 17 -5.79 -18.65 17.28
C TYR A 17 -6.90 -17.94 16.50
N HIS A 18 -8.12 -18.47 16.49
CA HIS A 18 -9.23 -17.93 15.70
C HIS A 18 -9.70 -16.52 16.12
N SER A 19 -9.51 -16.12 17.38
CA SER A 19 -9.88 -14.77 17.85
C SER A 19 -8.85 -13.68 17.53
N LYS A 20 -7.60 -14.04 17.19
CA LYS A 20 -6.55 -13.07 16.79
C LYS A 20 -6.38 -12.94 15.26
N ASN A 21 -7.05 -13.76 14.45
CA ASN A 21 -6.83 -13.87 13.00
C ASN A 21 -7.96 -13.29 12.13
N MET A 22 -8.80 -12.41 12.67
CA MET A 22 -9.73 -11.62 11.85
C MET A 22 -9.00 -10.49 11.04
N GLU A 23 -7.67 -10.49 11.00
CA GLU A 23 -6.87 -9.60 10.13
C GLU A 23 -6.40 -10.28 8.83
N VAL A 24 -6.72 -11.56 8.60
CA VAL A 24 -5.96 -12.41 7.64
C VAL A 24 -6.75 -12.84 6.39
N PHE A 25 -7.98 -12.38 6.15
CA PHE A 25 -8.68 -12.76 4.90
C PHE A 25 -8.28 -11.89 3.68
N VAL A 26 -7.68 -10.72 3.93
CA VAL A 26 -7.13 -9.81 2.94
C VAL A 26 -5.77 -9.37 3.49
N GLY A 27 -4.70 -9.37 2.70
CA GLY A 27 -3.33 -9.04 3.14
C GLY A 27 -3.11 -7.57 3.55
N VAL A 28 -4.17 -6.87 3.96
CA VAL A 28 -4.19 -5.45 4.29
C VAL A 28 -4.76 -5.30 5.71
N PRO A 29 -4.09 -4.58 6.62
CA PRO A 29 -4.60 -4.32 7.97
C PRO A 29 -5.99 -3.69 7.96
N LEU A 30 -6.86 -4.10 8.91
CA LEU A 30 -8.23 -3.57 9.02
C LEU A 30 -8.27 -2.04 9.19
N SER A 31 -7.27 -1.46 9.84
CA SER A 31 -7.15 -0.01 10.03
C SER A 31 -6.95 0.75 8.71
N GLN A 32 -6.18 0.18 7.77
CA GLN A 32 -5.99 0.76 6.44
C GLN A 32 -7.28 0.65 5.63
N MET A 33 -7.93 -0.51 5.68
CA MET A 33 -9.22 -0.71 5.00
C MET A 33 -10.27 0.29 5.50
N TRP A 34 -10.34 0.55 6.81
CA TRP A 34 -11.23 1.54 7.41
C TRP A 34 -10.93 2.98 6.96
N THR A 35 -9.64 3.35 6.91
CA THR A 35 -9.20 4.68 6.45
C THR A 35 -9.62 4.93 5.02
N VAL A 36 -9.43 3.96 4.14
CA VAL A 36 -9.83 4.04 2.73
C VAL A 36 -11.35 4.09 2.59
N ALA A 37 -12.08 3.21 3.31
CA ALA A 37 -13.53 3.14 3.24
C ALA A 37 -14.20 4.46 3.69
N SER A 38 -13.77 5.02 4.82
CA SER A 38 -14.30 6.28 5.34
C SER A 38 -14.03 7.45 4.40
N TYR A 39 -12.84 7.53 3.80
CA TYR A 39 -12.50 8.53 2.79
C TYR A 39 -13.43 8.45 1.56
N VAL A 40 -13.60 7.26 0.98
CA VAL A 40 -14.44 7.04 -0.21
C VAL A 40 -15.90 7.39 0.07
N ILE A 41 -16.45 6.92 1.19
CA ILE A 41 -17.84 7.22 1.60
C ILE A 41 -18.00 8.74 1.79
N GLY A 42 -17.06 9.39 2.48
CA GLY A 42 -17.09 10.84 2.70
C GLY A 42 -17.08 11.64 1.40
N LYS A 43 -16.25 11.27 0.41
CA LYS A 43 -16.23 11.93 -0.90
C LYS A 43 -17.52 11.71 -1.70
N LYS A 44 -18.08 10.49 -1.65
CA LYS A 44 -19.34 10.15 -2.32
C LYS A 44 -20.54 10.88 -1.74
N LEU A 45 -20.62 10.99 -0.40
CA LEU A 45 -21.70 11.74 0.28
C LEU A 45 -21.63 13.25 0.00
N ARG A 46 -20.42 13.80 -0.19
CA ARG A 46 -20.22 15.20 -0.61
C ARG A 46 -20.48 15.44 -2.11
N GLY A 47 -20.88 14.42 -2.86
CA GLY A 47 -21.14 14.52 -4.30
C GLY A 47 -19.88 14.74 -5.16
N VAL A 48 -18.69 14.49 -4.62
CA VAL A 48 -17.43 14.66 -5.35
C VAL A 48 -17.30 13.51 -6.37
N LYS A 49 -17.37 13.85 -7.66
CA LYS A 49 -17.33 12.86 -8.76
C LYS A 49 -15.94 12.28 -9.00
N GLN A 50 -14.89 13.04 -8.71
CA GLN A 50 -13.49 12.67 -8.95
C GLN A 50 -12.67 13.02 -7.71
N TYR A 51 -11.98 12.03 -7.15
CA TYR A 51 -11.13 12.19 -5.98
C TYR A 51 -9.94 11.21 -6.06
N PRO A 52 -8.74 11.63 -5.61
CA PRO A 52 -7.57 10.76 -5.64
C PRO A 52 -7.72 9.67 -4.57
N LEU A 53 -7.36 8.43 -4.92
CA LEU A 53 -7.37 7.29 -4.00
C LEU A 53 -5.95 6.85 -3.62
N VAL A 54 -5.05 6.89 -4.60
CA VAL A 54 -3.65 6.51 -4.44
C VAL A 54 -2.79 7.58 -5.09
N LEU A 55 -1.82 8.09 -4.35
CA LEU A 55 -0.73 8.91 -4.86
C LEU A 55 0.47 8.00 -5.15
N MET A 56 0.97 7.97 -6.38
CA MET A 56 2.23 7.33 -6.72
C MET A 56 3.33 8.39 -6.69
N LEU A 57 4.21 8.31 -5.69
CA LEU A 57 5.26 9.29 -5.43
C LEU A 57 6.60 8.66 -5.74
N GLU A 58 7.24 9.05 -6.85
CA GLU A 58 8.60 8.63 -7.21
C GLU A 58 9.63 9.68 -6.70
N PRO A 59 10.34 9.47 -5.58
CA PRO A 59 11.26 10.47 -5.05
C PRO A 59 12.58 10.54 -5.84
N LEU A 60 12.93 9.43 -6.49
CA LEU A 60 14.17 9.25 -7.24
C LEU A 60 13.85 9.08 -8.73
N PHE A 61 14.50 9.88 -9.58
CA PHE A 61 14.41 9.72 -11.02
C PHE A 61 15.54 8.84 -11.59
N ARG A 62 16.06 7.89 -10.78
CA ARG A 62 17.14 6.97 -11.14
C ARG A 62 16.63 5.55 -11.33
N CYS A 63 17.24 4.81 -12.24
CA CYS A 63 17.08 3.37 -12.37
C CYS A 63 18.45 2.75 -12.70
N ASN A 64 18.76 1.59 -12.12
CA ASN A 64 19.99 0.83 -12.38
C ASN A 64 19.80 -0.27 -13.46
N LEU A 65 18.61 -0.39 -14.03
CA LEU A 65 18.29 -1.35 -15.08
C LEU A 65 18.21 -0.67 -16.45
N SER A 66 18.72 -1.36 -17.48
CA SER A 66 18.63 -0.95 -18.88
C SER A 66 17.48 -1.67 -19.60
N CYS A 67 16.24 -1.45 -19.14
CA CYS A 67 15.07 -2.10 -19.73
C CYS A 67 14.74 -1.55 -21.12
N ALA A 68 14.51 -2.45 -22.09
CA ALA A 68 14.03 -2.08 -23.42
C ALA A 68 12.64 -1.43 -23.31
N GLY A 69 12.54 -0.13 -23.61
CA GLY A 69 11.29 0.65 -23.53
C GLY A 69 11.14 1.54 -22.31
N CYS A 70 12.14 1.63 -21.42
CA CYS A 70 12.09 2.58 -20.31
C CYS A 70 12.40 4.01 -20.78
N GLY A 71 11.52 4.98 -20.50
CA GLY A 71 11.78 6.39 -20.81
C GLY A 71 12.97 6.98 -20.04
N LYS A 72 13.27 6.45 -18.84
CA LYS A 72 14.34 6.99 -17.98
C LYS A 72 15.73 6.84 -18.62
N ILE A 73 16.02 5.70 -19.26
CA ILE A 73 17.37 5.43 -19.82
C ILE A 73 17.77 6.34 -21.00
N GLN A 74 16.82 7.04 -21.60
CA GLN A 74 17.06 7.94 -22.72
C GLN A 74 17.55 9.33 -22.27
N HIS A 75 17.48 9.62 -20.97
CA HIS A 75 17.91 10.91 -20.43
C HIS A 75 19.40 10.93 -20.05
N PRO A 76 20.08 12.09 -20.21
CA PRO A 76 21.44 12.26 -19.75
C PRO A 76 21.54 12.16 -18.21
N THR A 77 22.73 11.82 -17.71
CA THR A 77 22.93 11.42 -16.30
C THR A 77 22.60 12.53 -15.30
N GLU A 78 22.70 13.78 -15.73
CA GLU A 78 22.41 14.97 -14.94
C GLU A 78 20.91 15.06 -14.61
N ILE A 79 20.05 14.65 -15.55
CA ILE A 79 18.60 14.62 -15.35
C ILE A 79 18.23 13.43 -14.47
N LEU A 80 18.83 12.27 -14.71
CA LEU A 80 18.61 11.07 -13.88
C LEU A 80 18.99 11.32 -12.42
N ARG A 81 19.96 12.20 -12.16
CA ARG A 81 20.38 12.52 -10.78
C ARG A 81 19.41 13.42 -10.00
N LYS A 82 18.32 13.88 -10.59
CA LYS A 82 17.30 14.68 -9.88
C LYS A 82 16.55 13.83 -8.85
N ASN A 83 16.36 14.39 -7.66
CA ASN A 83 15.59 13.79 -6.58
C ASN A 83 14.77 14.87 -5.88
N LEU A 84 13.67 14.45 -5.30
CA LEU A 84 12.91 15.29 -4.38
C LEU A 84 13.56 15.25 -3.00
N THR A 85 13.54 16.40 -2.32
CA THR A 85 13.82 16.46 -0.88
C THR A 85 12.66 15.84 -0.09
N PRO A 86 12.89 15.33 1.13
CA PRO A 86 11.81 14.82 1.98
C PRO A 86 10.69 15.84 2.18
N GLU A 87 11.03 17.11 2.35
CA GLU A 87 10.08 18.20 2.56
C GLU A 87 9.17 18.38 1.35
N GLN A 88 9.73 18.31 0.13
CA GLN A 88 8.95 18.35 -1.11
C GLN A 88 8.02 17.14 -1.23
N CYS A 89 8.47 15.96 -0.81
CA CYS A 89 7.66 14.75 -0.80
C CYS A 89 6.47 14.88 0.16
N PHE A 90 6.69 15.34 1.40
CA PHE A 90 5.61 15.53 2.37
C PHE A 90 4.61 16.59 1.91
N HIS A 91 5.10 17.72 1.39
CA HIS A 91 4.24 18.74 0.82
C HIS A 91 3.36 18.20 -0.32
N ALA A 92 3.92 17.39 -1.22
CA ALA A 92 3.16 16.78 -2.31
C ALA A 92 2.07 15.80 -1.80
N VAL A 93 2.35 15.07 -0.73
CA VAL A 93 1.36 14.18 -0.08
C VAL A 93 0.22 14.99 0.53
N ASP A 94 0.55 16.05 1.28
CA ASP A 94 -0.43 16.92 1.94
C ASP A 94 -1.31 17.64 0.93
N GLU A 95 -0.73 18.14 -0.17
CA GLU A 95 -1.46 18.78 -1.27
C GLU A 95 -2.43 17.81 -1.97
N CYS A 96 -2.00 16.56 -2.21
CA CYS A 96 -2.82 15.57 -2.88
C CYS A 96 -4.01 15.12 -2.01
N GLY A 97 -3.78 14.89 -0.72
CA GLY A 97 -4.80 14.43 0.23
C GLY A 97 -5.36 13.02 -0.06
N ALA A 98 -4.62 12.19 -0.79
CA ALA A 98 -4.96 10.80 -1.03
C ALA A 98 -4.76 9.96 0.24
N PRO A 99 -5.64 8.98 0.53
CA PRO A 99 -5.52 8.13 1.73
C PRO A 99 -4.38 7.11 1.64
N ILE A 100 -3.82 6.87 0.46
CA ILE A 100 -2.74 5.92 0.21
C ILE A 100 -1.63 6.62 -0.58
N VAL A 101 -0.38 6.44 -0.15
CA VAL A 101 0.82 6.86 -0.88
C VAL A 101 1.65 5.63 -1.21
N SER A 102 1.91 5.43 -2.50
CA SER A 102 2.77 4.38 -3.03
C SER A 102 4.11 4.99 -3.42
N ILE A 103 5.17 4.56 -2.77
CA ILE A 103 6.55 4.99 -3.05
C ILE A 103 7.25 3.80 -3.73
N PRO A 104 7.48 3.84 -5.05
CA PRO A 104 8.19 2.79 -5.77
C PRO A 104 9.71 2.95 -5.70
#